data_AF-A0A097EST0-F1
#
_entry.id   AF-A0A097EST0-F1
#
_cell.length_a   1.000
_cell.length_b   1.000
_cell.length_c   1.000
_cell.angle_alpha   90.00
_cell.angle_beta   90.00
_cell.angle_gamma   90.00
#
_symmetry.space_group_name_H-M   'P 1'
#
loop_
_entity.id
_entity.type
_entity.pdbx_description
1 polymer ?
#
loop_
_entity_poly.entity_id
_entity_poly.type
_entity_poly.pdbx_seq_one_letter_code
_entity_poly.pdbx_strand_id
1 'polypeptide(L)'
;MNKKQKLQQLREQSNRQLRRFSESLKRQIVNDVENHVTTIAEVSREYSVTRTSIYKWIYSYSKNRKKGVRVVIEEDSVSSKLEMLKAKIKELESVVGQKQMKIDFQEKMIDLAEKEYCVDIKKKFGSKRFSGIGKNEPD
;
A
#
# COMPACT_ATOMS: atom_id res chain seq x y z
N MET A 1 -56.51 -7.98 30.21
CA MET A 1 -56.04 -7.83 28.82
C MET A 1 -55.27 -9.08 28.40
N ASN A 2 -55.64 -9.70 27.28
CA ASN A 2 -55.06 -10.98 26.86
C ASN A 2 -53.64 -10.76 26.27
N LYS A 3 -52.70 -11.70 26.46
CA LYS A 3 -51.28 -11.53 26.06
C LYS A 3 -51.12 -11.17 24.58
N LYS A 4 -51.99 -11.72 23.72
CA LYS A 4 -52.02 -11.43 22.27
C LYS A 4 -52.39 -9.97 21.97
N GLN A 5 -53.36 -9.41 22.70
CA GLN A 5 -53.80 -8.02 22.54
C GLN A 5 -52.71 -7.04 22.98
N LYS A 6 -52.00 -7.33 24.09
CA LYS A 6 -50.86 -6.53 24.57
C LYS A 6 -49.71 -6.49 23.55
N LEU A 7 -49.44 -7.61 22.87
CA LEU A 7 -48.38 -7.70 21.86
C LEU A 7 -48.73 -6.94 20.58
N GLN A 8 -50.00 -6.96 20.16
CA GLN A 8 -50.49 -6.19 19.01
C GLN A 8 -50.42 -4.69 19.27
N GLN A 9 -50.85 -4.25 20.47
CA GLN A 9 -50.78 -2.84 20.87
C GLN A 9 -49.34 -2.30 20.91
N LEU A 10 -48.38 -3.11 21.38
CA LEU A 10 -46.95 -2.76 21.36
C LEU A 10 -46.37 -2.67 19.94
N ARG A 11 -46.89 -3.47 18.99
CA ARG A 11 -46.50 -3.41 17.57
C ARG A 11 -47.08 -2.19 16.87
N GLU A 12 -48.34 -1.84 17.13
CA GLU A 12 -48.96 -0.61 16.61
C GLU A 12 -48.30 0.66 17.14
N GLN A 13 -47.89 0.66 18.40
CA GLN A 13 -47.13 1.77 18.99
C GLN A 13 -45.69 1.87 18.46
N SER A 14 -45.13 0.78 17.95
CA SER A 14 -43.78 0.75 17.37
C SER A 14 -43.84 0.72 15.84
N ASN A 15 -44.16 1.86 15.24
CA ASN A 15 -44.07 2.12 13.80
C ASN A 15 -42.59 2.21 13.31
N ARG A 16 -41.70 1.38 13.89
CA ARG A 16 -40.31 1.24 13.45
C ARG A 16 -40.31 0.36 12.21
N GLN A 17 -40.34 0.99 11.05
CA GLN A 17 -40.05 0.30 9.79
C GLN A 17 -38.72 -0.45 9.94
N LEU A 18 -38.75 -1.78 9.72
CA LEU A 18 -37.54 -2.59 9.70
C LEU A 18 -36.68 -2.16 8.50
N ARG A 19 -35.71 -1.29 8.74
CA ARG A 19 -34.69 -0.96 7.71
C ARG A 19 -33.91 -2.22 7.38
N ARG A 20 -33.97 -2.63 6.10
CA ARG A 20 -33.17 -3.73 5.56
C ARG A 20 -32.05 -3.14 4.71
N PHE A 21 -30.81 -3.45 5.09
CA PHE A 21 -29.62 -3.09 4.30
C PHE A 21 -29.32 -4.19 3.27
N SER A 22 -28.91 -3.78 2.07
CA SER A 22 -28.44 -4.69 1.03
C SER A 22 -27.20 -5.46 1.48
N GLU A 23 -26.97 -6.65 0.92
CA GLU A 23 -25.80 -7.45 1.27
C GLU A 23 -24.48 -6.81 0.82
N SER A 24 -24.48 -6.14 -0.34
CA SER A 24 -23.32 -5.40 -0.85
C SER A 24 -22.85 -4.33 0.14
N LEU A 25 -23.78 -3.52 0.65
CA LEU A 25 -23.49 -2.47 1.61
C LEU A 25 -22.98 -3.05 2.93
N LYS A 26 -23.59 -4.14 3.43
CA LYS A 26 -23.10 -4.83 4.64
C LYS A 26 -21.67 -5.33 4.47
N ARG A 27 -21.34 -5.91 3.31
CA ARG A 27 -19.99 -6.40 3.00
C ARG A 27 -18.98 -5.26 2.91
N GLN A 28 -19.34 -4.15 2.27
CA GLN A 28 -18.50 -2.96 2.18
C GLN A 28 -18.18 -2.41 3.58
N ILE A 29 -19.20 -2.19 4.41
CA ILE A 29 -19.02 -1.74 5.80
C ILE A 29 -18.09 -2.67 6.58
N VAL A 30 -18.25 -3.99 6.45
CA VAL A 30 -17.38 -4.95 7.14
C VAL A 30 -15.94 -4.84 6.65
N ASN A 31 -15.72 -4.70 5.34
CA ASN A 31 -14.38 -4.54 4.75
C ASN A 31 -13.70 -3.24 5.23
N ASP A 32 -14.44 -2.14 5.28
CA ASP A 32 -13.90 -0.84 5.72
C ASP A 32 -13.53 -0.87 7.21
N VAL A 33 -14.31 -1.58 8.03
CA VAL A 33 -14.00 -1.81 9.45
C VAL A 33 -12.81 -2.75 9.63
N GLU A 34 -12.65 -3.77 8.78
CA GLU A 34 -11.51 -4.69 8.82
C GLU A 34 -10.19 -4.02 8.42
N ASN A 35 -10.24 -3.09 7.46
CA ASN A 35 -9.09 -2.32 7.00
C ASN A 35 -8.81 -1.08 7.86
N HIS A 36 -9.52 -0.93 8.99
CA HIS A 36 -9.40 0.23 9.89
C HIS A 36 -9.66 1.58 9.23
N VAL A 37 -10.42 1.61 8.12
CA VAL A 37 -10.82 2.84 7.43
C VAL A 37 -11.88 3.60 8.21
N THR A 38 -12.81 2.86 8.83
CA THR A 38 -13.87 3.43 9.69
C THR A 38 -14.02 2.62 10.97
N THR A 39 -14.45 3.30 12.04
CA THR A 39 -14.70 2.67 13.34
C THR A 39 -16.15 2.20 13.44
N ILE A 40 -16.40 1.10 14.16
CA ILE A 40 -17.76 0.58 14.45
C ILE A 40 -18.67 1.67 15.05
N ALA A 41 -18.10 2.58 15.85
CA ALA A 41 -18.83 3.70 16.44
C ALA A 41 -19.26 4.75 15.41
N GLU A 42 -18.45 5.00 14.39
CA GLU A 42 -18.73 5.96 13.31
C GLU A 42 -19.80 5.39 12.38
N VAL A 43 -19.62 4.15 11.93
CA VAL A 43 -20.61 3.41 11.14
C VAL A 43 -21.97 3.36 11.83
N SER A 44 -21.98 3.17 13.16
CA SER A 44 -23.21 3.14 13.95
C SER A 44 -23.95 4.49 13.92
N ARG A 45 -23.23 5.61 13.92
CA ARG A 45 -23.81 6.96 13.83
C ARG A 45 -24.26 7.28 12.41
N GLU A 46 -23.40 7.05 11.43
CA GLU A 46 -23.63 7.39 10.02
C GLU A 46 -24.82 6.62 9.45
N TYR A 47 -24.83 5.29 9.58
CA TYR A 47 -25.89 4.45 9.03
C TYR A 47 -27.05 4.22 10.01
N SER A 48 -26.99 4.82 11.22
CA SER A 48 -27.96 4.60 12.31
C SER A 48 -28.17 3.12 12.63
N VAL A 49 -27.11 2.32 12.54
CA VAL A 49 -27.13 0.87 12.79
C VAL A 49 -26.68 0.61 14.21
N THR A 50 -27.36 -0.31 14.90
CA THR A 50 -26.91 -0.75 16.23
C THR A 50 -25.57 -1.48 16.12
N ARG A 51 -24.65 -1.20 17.06
CA ARG A 51 -23.35 -1.89 17.14
C ARG A 51 -23.47 -3.41 17.13
N THR A 52 -24.53 -3.95 17.75
CA THR A 52 -24.83 -5.39 17.77
C THR A 52 -25.08 -5.96 16.38
N SER A 53 -25.78 -5.24 15.50
CA SER A 53 -25.99 -5.63 14.11
C SER A 53 -24.69 -5.61 13.32
N ILE A 54 -23.83 -4.60 13.55
CA ILE A 54 -22.51 -4.49 12.93
C ILE A 54 -21.63 -5.68 13.33
N TYR A 55 -21.56 -6.02 14.62
CA TYR A 55 -20.83 -7.22 15.07
C TYR A 55 -21.36 -8.50 14.42
N LYS A 56 -22.68 -8.67 14.30
CA LYS A 56 -23.26 -9.82 13.57
C LYS A 56 -22.84 -9.85 12.11
N TRP A 57 -22.77 -8.70 11.43
CA TRP A 57 -22.28 -8.62 10.05
C TRP A 57 -20.80 -8.97 9.97
N ILE A 58 -19.96 -8.47 10.89
CA ILE A 58 -18.55 -8.85 10.96
C ILE A 58 -18.44 -10.37 11.09
N TYR A 59 -19.15 -11.01 12.02
CA TYR A 59 -19.09 -12.48 12.16
C TYR A 59 -19.59 -13.25 10.92
N SER A 60 -20.49 -12.67 10.12
CA SER A 60 -21.11 -13.34 8.97
C SER A 60 -20.33 -13.12 7.66
N TYR A 61 -19.73 -11.94 7.49
CA TYR A 61 -19.10 -11.52 6.23
C TYR A 61 -17.58 -11.37 6.32
N SER A 62 -17.00 -11.33 7.53
CA SER A 62 -15.55 -11.28 7.72
C SER A 62 -14.89 -12.52 7.13
N LYS A 63 -13.83 -12.30 6.34
CA LYS A 63 -12.98 -13.39 5.85
C LYS A 63 -12.12 -13.98 6.98
N ASN A 64 -11.72 -13.13 7.93
CA ASN A 64 -10.66 -13.41 8.90
C ASN A 64 -11.17 -13.67 10.33
N ARG A 65 -12.43 -13.32 10.66
CA ARG A 65 -13.02 -13.43 12.01
C ARG A 65 -14.22 -14.39 12.02
N LYS A 66 -14.04 -15.60 11.48
CA LYS A 66 -15.03 -16.66 11.66
C LYS A 66 -15.01 -17.14 13.11
N LYS A 67 -16.20 -17.34 13.70
CA LYS A 67 -16.37 -17.82 15.08
C LYS A 67 -15.59 -19.13 15.27
N GLY A 68 -14.60 -19.13 16.16
CA GLY A 68 -13.75 -20.30 16.43
C GLY A 68 -12.37 -20.29 15.75
N VAL A 69 -12.11 -19.36 14.82
CA VAL A 69 -10.78 -19.21 14.21
C VAL A 69 -10.03 -18.10 14.95
N ARG A 70 -9.10 -18.48 15.82
CA ARG A 70 -8.08 -17.55 16.33
C ARG A 70 -7.08 -17.36 15.18
N VAL A 71 -7.16 -16.26 14.46
CA VAL A 71 -6.08 -15.86 13.55
C VAL A 71 -4.92 -15.43 14.45
N VAL A 72 -4.00 -16.36 14.68
CA VAL A 72 -2.69 -16.04 15.25
C VAL A 72 -1.97 -15.30 14.14
N ILE A 73 -1.92 -13.97 14.24
CA ILE A 73 -0.99 -13.18 13.44
C ILE A 73 0.37 -13.54 14.03
N GLU A 74 1.06 -14.50 13.43
CA GLU A 74 2.39 -14.90 13.88
C GLU A 74 3.31 -13.68 13.72
N GLU A 75 3.63 -13.04 14.85
CA GLU A 75 4.64 -11.98 14.94
C GLU A 75 5.97 -12.46 14.33
N ASP A 76 6.23 -13.76 14.41
CA ASP A 76 7.37 -14.46 13.82
C ASP A 76 7.44 -14.31 12.30
N SER A 77 6.29 -14.30 11.59
CA SER A 77 6.27 -14.10 10.13
C SER A 77 6.68 -12.67 9.76
N VAL A 78 6.25 -11.69 10.55
CA VAL A 78 6.62 -10.28 10.37
C VAL A 78 8.10 -10.09 10.69
N SER A 79 8.57 -10.68 11.80
CA SER A 79 9.97 -10.66 12.22
C SER A 79 10.89 -11.29 11.18
N SER A 80 10.54 -12.47 10.67
CA SER A 80 11.29 -13.16 9.62
C SER A 80 11.38 -12.33 8.33
N LYS A 81 10.25 -11.75 7.89
CA LYS A 81 10.23 -10.88 6.71
C LYS A 81 11.06 -9.61 6.93
N LEU A 82 11.07 -9.06 8.13
CA LEU A 82 11.85 -7.88 8.51
C LEU A 82 13.36 -8.20 8.47
N GLU A 83 13.77 -9.35 9.00
CA GLU A 83 15.16 -9.81 8.91
C GLU A 83 15.61 -10.09 7.47
N MET A 84 14.77 -10.73 6.65
CA MET A 84 15.04 -10.91 5.23
C MET A 84 15.22 -9.57 4.48
N LEU A 85 14.37 -8.59 4.78
CA LEU A 85 14.46 -7.26 4.19
C LEU A 85 15.74 -6.54 4.61
N LYS A 86 16.12 -6.60 5.90
CA LYS A 86 17.38 -6.04 6.39
C LYS A 86 18.60 -6.69 5.72
N ALA A 87 18.60 -8.01 5.58
CA ALA A 87 19.68 -8.73 4.91
C ALA A 87 19.86 -8.26 3.45
N LYS A 88 18.75 -8.08 2.74
CA LYS A 88 18.75 -7.57 1.37
C LYS A 88 19.26 -6.12 1.27
N ILE A 89 18.86 -5.26 2.21
CA ILE A 89 19.38 -3.88 2.27
C ILE A 89 20.89 -3.89 2.45
N LYS A 90 21.40 -4.67 3.40
CA LYS A 90 22.85 -4.78 3.66
C LYS A 90 23.63 -5.27 2.43
N GLU A 91 23.09 -6.25 1.71
CA GLU A 91 23.71 -6.76 0.48
C GLU A 91 23.77 -5.67 -0.60
N LEU A 92 22.66 -4.96 -0.81
CA LEU A 92 22.57 -3.88 -1.80
C LEU A 92 23.53 -2.72 -1.45
N GLU A 93 23.57 -2.30 -0.19
CA GLU A 93 24.48 -1.26 0.28
C GLU A 93 25.96 -1.64 0.06
N SER A 94 26.32 -2.90 0.30
CA SER A 94 27.68 -3.41 0.04
C SER A 94 28.04 -3.33 -1.45
N VAL A 95 27.13 -3.77 -2.33
CA VAL A 95 27.35 -3.72 -3.79
C VAL A 95 27.47 -2.27 -4.28
N VAL A 96 26.64 -1.37 -3.75
CA VAL A 96 26.72 0.07 -4.07
C VAL A 96 28.06 0.66 -3.61
N GLY A 97 28.50 0.37 -2.38
CA GLY A 97 29.78 0.84 -1.86
C GLY A 97 30.98 0.36 -2.69
N GLN A 98 31.02 -0.92 -3.08
CA GLN A 98 32.06 -1.46 -3.95
C GLN A 98 32.11 -0.77 -5.32
N LYS A 99 30.93 -0.49 -5.90
CA LYS A 99 30.83 0.25 -7.17
C LYS A 99 31.30 1.68 -7.02
N GLN A 100 30.95 2.37 -5.93
CA GLN A 100 31.38 3.74 -5.68
C GLN A 100 32.91 3.83 -5.55
N MET A 101 33.54 2.93 -4.79
CA MET A 101 35.01 2.88 -4.70
C MET A 101 35.69 2.70 -6.06
N LYS A 102 35.13 1.86 -6.92
CA LYS A 102 35.66 1.66 -8.28
C LYS A 102 35.54 2.94 -9.11
N ILE A 103 34.41 3.63 -9.04
CA ILE A 103 34.18 4.89 -9.75
C ILE A 103 35.18 5.96 -9.26
N ASP A 104 35.29 6.13 -7.94
CA ASP A 104 36.19 7.12 -7.33
C ASP A 104 37.66 6.87 -7.71
N PHE A 105 38.06 5.59 -7.77
CA PHE A 105 39.38 5.21 -8.22
C PHE A 105 39.59 5.54 -9.70
N GLN A 106 38.63 5.20 -10.55
CA GLN A 106 38.69 5.50 -11.99
C GLN A 106 38.74 7.01 -12.25
N GLU A 107 37.95 7.82 -11.54
CA GLU A 107 38.01 9.28 -11.64
C GLU A 107 39.37 9.83 -11.24
N LYS A 108 39.95 9.37 -10.12
CA LYS A 108 41.29 9.80 -9.71
C LYS A 108 42.37 9.41 -10.72
N MET A 109 42.27 8.22 -11.31
CA MET A 109 43.20 7.79 -12.36
C MET A 109 43.11 8.68 -13.60
N ILE A 110 41.90 9.10 -13.97
CA ILE A 110 41.70 10.08 -15.05
C ILE A 110 42.34 11.41 -14.67
N ASP A 111 42.07 11.94 -13.47
CA ASP A 111 42.62 13.23 -13.02
C ASP A 111 44.16 13.23 -13.01
N LEU A 112 44.80 12.12 -12.63
CA LEU A 112 46.26 11.98 -12.68
C LEU A 112 46.78 11.95 -14.13
N ALA A 113 46.11 11.19 -15.00
CA ALA A 113 46.48 11.14 -16.42
C ALA A 113 46.31 12.51 -17.12
N GLU A 114 45.26 13.27 -16.80
CA GLU A 114 45.08 14.61 -17.35
C GLU A 114 46.19 15.57 -16.91
N LYS A 115 46.65 15.45 -15.65
CA LYS A 115 47.78 16.25 -15.12
C LYS A 115 49.11 15.87 -15.75
N GLU A 116 49.37 14.59 -15.94
CA GLU A 116 50.66 14.10 -16.46
C GLU A 116 50.81 14.34 -17.96
N TYR A 117 49.74 14.13 -18.73
CA TYR A 117 49.77 14.23 -20.19
C TYR A 117 49.28 15.59 -20.72
N CYS A 118 48.81 16.50 -19.87
CA CYS A 118 48.22 17.79 -20.26
C CYS A 118 47.10 17.67 -21.32
N VAL A 119 46.38 16.54 -21.33
CA VAL A 119 45.25 16.27 -22.21
C VAL A 119 43.96 16.31 -21.39
N ASP A 120 42.97 17.06 -21.86
CA ASP A 120 41.63 17.14 -21.26
C ASP A 120 40.79 15.93 -21.70
N ILE A 121 41.02 14.78 -21.04
CA ILE A 121 40.43 13.47 -21.38
C ILE A 121 38.92 13.52 -21.20
N LYS A 122 38.41 14.17 -20.15
CA LYS A 122 36.96 14.32 -19.89
C LYS A 122 36.23 15.08 -21.00
N LYS A 123 36.90 15.99 -21.71
CA LYS A 123 36.27 16.88 -22.72
C LYS A 123 36.38 16.38 -24.16
N LYS A 124 37.35 15.50 -24.47
CA LYS A 124 37.63 15.06 -25.86
C LYS A 124 36.73 13.93 -26.38
N PHE A 125 35.86 13.34 -25.55
CA PHE A 125 34.90 12.31 -25.99
C PHE A 125 33.56 12.85 -26.53
N GLY A 126 33.45 14.16 -26.75
CA GLY A 126 32.35 14.74 -27.53
C GLY A 126 32.41 14.25 -28.97
N SER A 127 31.41 13.49 -29.39
CA SER A 127 31.23 12.96 -30.75
C SER A 127 31.53 14.02 -31.81
N LYS A 128 32.27 13.61 -32.85
CA LYS A 128 32.54 14.41 -34.05
C LYS A 128 31.21 14.94 -34.58
N ARG A 129 30.99 16.25 -34.51
CA ARG A 129 29.82 16.86 -35.17
C ARG A 129 29.98 16.58 -36.66
N PHE A 130 29.12 15.73 -37.21
CA PHE A 130 29.00 15.60 -38.66
C PHE A 130 28.49 16.94 -39.17
N SER A 131 29.32 17.64 -39.96
CA SER A 131 28.83 18.82 -40.68
C SER A 131 27.77 18.33 -41.64
N GLY A 132 26.53 18.84 -41.49
CA GLY A 132 25.48 18.61 -42.46
C GLY A 132 26.00 18.96 -43.85
N ILE A 133 25.97 17.99 -44.76
CA ILE A 133 26.22 18.20 -46.18
C ILE A 133 25.09 19.10 -46.67
N GLY A 134 25.39 20.39 -46.80
CA GLY A 134 24.54 21.34 -47.50
C GLY A 134 24.48 20.91 -48.96
N LYS A 135 23.32 20.42 -49.40
CA LYS A 135 23.02 20.31 -50.82
C LYS A 135 22.84 21.73 -51.35
N ASN A 136 23.85 22.25 -52.02
CA ASN A 136 23.67 23.33 -52.97
C ASN A 136 23.36 22.66 -54.30
N GLU A 137 22.08 22.61 -54.68
CA GLU A 137 21.67 22.40 -56.07
C GLU A 137 21.59 23.78 -56.74
N PRO A 138 22.40 24.04 -57.77
CA PRO A 138 22.01 24.92 -58.87
C PRO A 138 21.65 24.05 -60.08
N ASP A 139 20.40 24.20 -60.55
CA ASP A 139 19.99 24.40 -61.96
C ASP A 139 18.47 24.14 -62.11
#